data_AF-A0A8T7K9V2-F1
#
_entry.id   AF-A0A8T7K9V2-F1
#
_cell.length_a   1.000
_cell.length_b   1.000
_cell.length_c   1.000
_cell.angle_alpha   90.00
_cell.angle_beta   90.00
_cell.angle_gamma   90.00
#
_symmetry.space_group_name_H-M   'P 1'
#
loop_
_entity.id
_entity.type
_entity.pdbx_description
1 polymer ?
#
loop_
_entity_poly.entity_id
_entity_poly.type
_entity_poly.pdbx_seq_one_letter_code
_entity_poly.pdbx_strand_id
1 'polypeptide(L)'
;MAQNTNTEPPQIGCAAGILFGFIGLLLSFLLTVKPLTVSADAARVARAEPSSTPFPTDTPQPTFTATFTLTPTAISTLTPTVAATLTPVPPTSAPATSGVTTAYDPALVAHGQELFVLCTACHGVDARGIPGLGKDLVASEFVIALSDEELLAFIQTGRPVWDAANTTGIDMPPRGGNPAMTDDDIVAIIAYIRTLHAQSG
;
A
#
# COMPACT_ATOMS: atom_id res chain seq x y z
N MET A 1 28.32 -21.85 62.89
CA MET A 1 27.98 -20.79 61.94
C MET A 1 28.37 -21.28 60.56
N ALA A 2 27.37 -21.64 59.76
CA ALA A 2 27.55 -22.03 58.38
C ALA A 2 27.65 -20.76 57.53
N GLN A 3 28.55 -20.73 56.56
CA GLN A 3 28.20 -20.44 55.16
C GLN A 3 29.43 -20.58 54.25
N ASN A 4 29.21 -21.44 53.26
CA ASN A 4 29.95 -21.70 52.04
C ASN A 4 30.19 -20.42 51.23
N THR A 5 31.45 -20.07 50.98
CA THR A 5 31.85 -19.12 49.93
C THR A 5 32.56 -19.87 48.81
N ASN A 6 31.79 -20.34 47.84
CA ASN A 6 32.31 -20.77 46.55
C ASN A 6 32.86 -19.55 45.81
N THR A 7 34.18 -19.36 45.87
CA THR A 7 34.92 -18.45 45.00
C THR A 7 35.43 -19.27 43.81
N GLU A 8 34.79 -19.12 42.67
CA GLU A 8 35.25 -19.71 41.41
C GLU A 8 36.43 -18.89 40.82
N PRO A 9 37.54 -19.52 40.38
CA PRO A 9 38.63 -18.86 39.66
C PRO A 9 38.28 -18.60 38.17
N PRO A 10 38.99 -17.69 37.49
CA PRO A 10 38.58 -17.13 36.19
C PRO A 10 38.72 -18.13 35.02
N GLN A 11 37.67 -18.26 34.23
CA GLN A 11 37.65 -18.99 32.96
C GLN A 11 38.44 -18.23 31.89
N ILE A 12 39.73 -18.57 31.78
CA ILE A 12 40.59 -18.18 30.66
C ILE A 12 40.57 -19.33 29.64
N GLY A 13 40.14 -19.03 28.41
CA GLY A 13 40.57 -19.77 27.22
C GLY A 13 39.45 -20.48 26.46
N CYS A 14 39.20 -19.99 25.24
CA CYS A 14 38.89 -20.76 24.01
C CYS A 14 38.28 -19.89 22.89
N ALA A 15 38.36 -18.56 22.97
CA ALA A 15 37.97 -17.65 21.89
C ALA A 15 39.15 -17.38 20.92
N ALA A 16 39.66 -18.41 20.21
CA ALA A 16 40.70 -18.20 19.20
C ALA A 16 40.72 -19.20 18.02
N GLY A 17 39.76 -20.12 17.90
CA GLY A 17 39.86 -21.25 16.94
C GLY A 17 38.95 -21.22 15.70
N ILE A 18 37.90 -20.40 15.65
CA ILE A 18 36.81 -20.57 14.65
C ILE A 18 36.72 -19.41 13.64
N LEU A 19 37.63 -18.43 13.70
CA LEU A 19 37.61 -17.29 12.76
C LEU A 19 38.33 -17.55 11.43
N PHE A 20 39.10 -18.65 11.30
CA PHE A 20 39.88 -18.92 10.08
C PHE A 20 39.18 -19.80 9.03
N GLY A 21 37.98 -20.33 9.30
CA GLY A 21 37.27 -21.24 8.38
C GLY A 21 36.38 -20.57 7.32
N PHE A 22 35.86 -19.36 7.58
CA PHE A 22 34.88 -18.72 6.68
C PHE A 22 35.51 -17.75 5.65
N ILE A 23 36.73 -17.25 5.90
CA ILE A 23 37.42 -16.33 4.98
C ILE A 23 37.96 -17.05 3.73
N GLY A 24 38.31 -18.35 3.83
CA GLY A 24 38.84 -19.13 2.70
C GLY A 24 37.77 -19.53 1.66
N LEU A 25 36.52 -19.68 2.07
CA LEU A 25 35.42 -20.06 1.17
C LEU A 25 34.87 -18.84 0.38
N LEU A 26 34.92 -17.64 0.96
CA LEU A 26 34.49 -16.40 0.30
C LEU A 26 35.50 -15.92 -0.76
N LEU A 27 36.81 -16.16 -0.55
CA LEU A 27 37.85 -15.75 -1.50
C LEU A 27 37.95 -16.64 -2.75
N SER A 28 37.47 -17.89 -2.68
CA SER A 28 37.49 -18.82 -3.82
C SER A 28 36.31 -18.62 -4.78
N PHE A 29 35.21 -17.98 -4.35
CA PHE A 29 34.06 -17.67 -5.22
C PHE A 29 34.26 -16.39 -6.05
N LEU A 30 35.12 -15.46 -5.59
CA LEU A 30 35.41 -14.20 -6.29
C LEU A 30 36.36 -14.35 -7.50
N LEU A 31 37.02 -15.50 -7.69
CA LEU A 31 38.02 -15.70 -8.75
C LEU A 31 37.49 -16.42 -10.01
N THR A 32 36.22 -16.85 -10.04
CA THR A 32 35.63 -17.55 -11.21
C THR A 32 34.50 -16.78 -11.90
N VAL A 33 34.25 -15.52 -11.52
CA VAL A 33 33.37 -14.64 -12.31
C VAL A 33 34.17 -13.98 -13.43
N LYS A 34 34.22 -14.67 -14.57
CA LYS A 34 34.70 -14.12 -15.84
C LYS A 34 33.92 -12.81 -16.11
N PRO A 35 34.57 -11.64 -16.21
CA PRO A 35 33.86 -10.40 -16.46
C PRO A 35 33.22 -10.49 -17.83
N LEU A 36 31.88 -10.51 -17.88
CA LEU A 36 31.17 -10.20 -19.11
C LEU A 36 31.42 -8.73 -19.39
N THR A 37 32.39 -8.47 -20.24
CA THR A 37 32.58 -7.18 -20.90
C THR A 37 31.33 -6.92 -21.75
N VAL A 38 30.37 -6.19 -21.19
CA VAL A 38 29.36 -5.50 -21.98
C VAL A 38 30.11 -4.47 -22.81
N SER A 39 30.26 -4.77 -24.10
CA SER A 39 30.71 -3.81 -25.08
C SER A 39 29.76 -2.62 -25.03
N ALA A 40 30.25 -1.48 -24.55
CA ALA A 40 29.57 -0.20 -24.70
C ALA A 40 29.67 0.21 -26.17
N ASP A 41 28.84 -0.43 -27.01
CA ASP A 41 28.55 0.09 -28.32
C ASP A 41 27.62 1.29 -28.10
N ALA A 42 28.24 2.47 -28.09
CA ALA A 42 27.56 3.75 -28.12
C ALA A 42 26.88 3.92 -29.49
N ALA A 43 25.85 3.11 -29.73
CA ALA A 43 24.88 3.33 -30.78
C ALA A 43 24.09 4.57 -30.36
N ARG A 44 24.48 5.70 -30.96
CA ARG A 44 23.70 6.93 -31.02
C ARG A 44 22.25 6.59 -31.35
N VAL A 45 21.39 6.57 -30.34
CA VAL A 45 19.95 6.70 -30.56
C VAL A 45 19.76 8.13 -31.03
N ALA A 46 19.72 8.30 -32.34
CA ALA A 46 19.21 9.52 -32.95
C ALA A 46 17.85 9.80 -32.30
N ARG A 47 17.67 11.03 -31.80
CA ARG A 47 16.35 11.56 -31.49
C ARG A 47 15.48 11.34 -32.71
N ALA A 48 14.51 10.44 -32.63
CA ALA A 48 13.38 10.47 -33.54
C ALA A 48 12.65 11.78 -33.25
N GLU A 49 12.72 12.72 -34.17
CA GLU A 49 11.86 13.90 -34.12
C GLU A 49 10.39 13.44 -34.15
N PRO A 50 9.49 14.04 -33.36
CA PRO A 50 8.07 13.79 -33.48
C PRO A 50 7.65 14.20 -34.89
N SER A 51 7.46 13.21 -35.76
CA SER A 51 6.92 13.43 -37.10
C SER A 51 5.48 13.89 -36.95
N SER A 52 5.29 15.19 -37.07
CA SER A 52 3.99 15.87 -37.14
C SER A 52 3.32 15.54 -38.48
N THR A 53 2.96 14.27 -38.71
CA THR A 53 2.03 13.94 -39.77
C THR A 53 0.63 14.33 -39.28
N PRO A 54 -0.07 15.28 -39.93
CA PRO A 54 -1.46 15.54 -39.61
C PRO A 54 -2.27 14.26 -39.83
N PHE A 55 -3.07 13.86 -38.84
CA PHE A 55 -4.03 12.77 -38.99
C PHE A 55 -4.96 13.10 -40.16
N PRO A 56 -5.19 12.17 -41.11
CA PRO A 56 -6.17 12.38 -42.16
C PRO A 56 -7.58 12.47 -41.53
N THR A 57 -8.15 13.68 -41.53
CA THR A 57 -9.49 13.99 -40.98
C THR A 57 -10.63 13.37 -41.82
N ASP A 58 -10.34 12.70 -42.92
CA ASP A 58 -11.34 12.29 -43.92
C ASP A 58 -11.78 10.81 -43.77
N THR A 59 -11.89 10.33 -42.52
CA THR A 59 -12.54 9.04 -42.27
C THR A 59 -14.04 9.32 -42.07
N PRO A 60 -14.94 8.82 -42.94
CA PRO A 60 -16.37 9.01 -42.77
C PRO A 60 -16.81 8.38 -41.45
N GLN A 61 -17.23 9.23 -40.50
CA GLN A 61 -17.70 8.78 -39.20
C GLN A 61 -19.02 8.00 -39.41
N PRO A 62 -19.12 6.74 -38.97
CA PRO A 62 -20.36 5.98 -39.12
C PRO A 62 -21.45 6.66 -38.29
N THR A 63 -22.47 7.19 -38.98
CA THR A 63 -23.63 7.80 -38.34
C THR A 63 -24.54 6.67 -37.84
N PHE A 64 -24.34 6.24 -36.60
CA PHE A 64 -25.26 5.30 -35.95
C PHE A 64 -26.45 6.08 -35.39
N THR A 65 -27.57 6.04 -36.11
CA THR A 65 -28.86 6.46 -35.59
C THR A 65 -29.40 5.37 -34.67
N ALA A 66 -29.13 5.48 -33.37
CA ALA A 66 -29.69 4.57 -32.38
C ALA A 66 -31.18 4.90 -32.16
N THR A 67 -32.07 4.10 -32.76
CA THR A 67 -33.51 4.14 -32.44
C THR A 67 -33.73 3.44 -31.10
N PHE A 68 -33.79 4.22 -30.03
CA PHE A 68 -34.10 3.69 -28.70
C PHE A 68 -35.62 3.56 -28.54
N THR A 69 -36.15 2.35 -28.66
CA THR A 69 -37.56 2.05 -28.39
C THR A 69 -37.74 1.91 -26.88
N LEU A 70 -38.18 2.97 -26.22
CA LEU A 70 -38.49 2.95 -24.78
C LEU A 70 -39.78 2.15 -24.56
N THR A 71 -39.64 0.92 -24.06
CA THR A 71 -40.77 0.16 -23.52
C THR A 71 -40.95 0.59 -22.06
N PRO A 72 -42.07 1.21 -21.67
CA PRO A 72 -42.28 1.63 -20.28
C PRO A 72 -42.53 0.40 -19.41
N THR A 73 -41.50 -0.10 -18.73
CA THR A 73 -41.66 -1.05 -17.63
C THR A 73 -42.18 -0.29 -16.41
N ALA A 74 -43.30 -0.73 -15.87
CA ALA A 74 -43.94 -0.14 -14.70
C ALA A 74 -42.96 -0.10 -13.51
N ILE A 75 -42.72 1.11 -12.99
CA ILE A 75 -41.91 1.34 -11.79
C ILE A 75 -42.79 0.99 -10.59
N SER A 76 -42.45 -0.09 -9.89
CA SER A 76 -43.08 -0.45 -8.64
C SER A 76 -42.62 0.54 -7.56
N THR A 77 -43.50 1.47 -7.17
CA THR A 77 -43.24 2.42 -6.09
C THR A 77 -43.26 1.71 -4.75
N LEU A 78 -42.09 1.47 -4.17
CA LEU A 78 -41.95 1.11 -2.76
C LEU A 78 -41.88 2.42 -1.95
N THR A 79 -42.90 2.67 -1.14
CA THR A 79 -42.93 3.74 -0.14
C THR A 79 -41.96 3.44 1.00
N PRO A 80 -40.94 4.28 1.28
CA PRO A 80 -40.19 4.18 2.52
C PRO A 80 -40.99 4.82 3.66
N THR A 81 -41.49 4.00 4.59
CA THR A 81 -42.00 4.48 5.89
C THR A 81 -40.80 4.80 6.77
N VAL A 82 -40.44 6.08 6.86
CA VAL A 82 -39.47 6.58 7.83
C VAL A 82 -40.21 6.92 9.12
N ALA A 83 -40.11 6.04 10.12
CA ALA A 83 -40.45 6.34 11.51
C ALA A 83 -39.15 6.58 12.28
N ALA A 84 -38.64 7.81 12.23
CA ALA A 84 -37.49 8.24 13.01
C ALA A 84 -37.97 8.95 14.29
N THR A 85 -38.00 8.21 15.40
CA THR A 85 -38.05 8.81 16.74
C THR A 85 -36.61 8.99 17.21
N LEU A 86 -36.12 10.23 17.18
CA LEU A 86 -34.80 10.57 17.69
C LEU A 86 -34.92 11.04 19.13
N THR A 87 -34.48 10.21 20.07
CA THR A 87 -34.05 10.64 21.40
C THR A 87 -32.56 11.00 21.35
N PRO A 88 -32.16 12.25 21.66
CA PRO A 88 -30.75 12.60 21.78
C PRO A 88 -30.18 12.05 23.09
N VAL A 89 -29.21 11.13 22.98
CA VAL A 89 -28.34 10.72 24.09
C VAL A 89 -27.12 11.66 24.11
N PRO A 90 -26.77 12.28 25.26
CA PRO A 90 -25.61 13.16 25.34
C PRO A 90 -24.29 12.35 25.28
N PRO A 91 -23.26 12.84 24.58
CA PRO A 91 -21.93 12.22 24.64
C PRO A 91 -21.20 12.67 25.90
N THR A 92 -21.02 11.76 26.86
CA THR A 92 -20.11 11.94 28.00
C THR A 92 -19.28 10.69 28.21
N SER A 93 -17.94 10.89 28.27
CA SER A 93 -16.85 9.94 28.60
C SER A 93 -16.36 9.11 27.40
N ALA A 94 -15.07 8.94 27.08
CA ALA A 94 -13.77 9.27 27.68
C ALA A 94 -12.68 9.07 26.58
N PRO A 95 -11.38 9.31 26.83
CA PRO A 95 -10.36 9.35 25.78
C PRO A 95 -10.05 7.95 25.23
N ALA A 96 -9.92 7.84 23.91
CA ALA A 96 -9.46 6.65 23.23
C ALA A 96 -7.95 6.46 23.46
N THR A 97 -7.60 5.79 24.55
CA THR A 97 -6.33 5.05 24.60
C THR A 97 -6.61 3.65 24.10
N SER A 98 -6.18 3.32 22.89
CA SER A 98 -6.10 1.93 22.44
C SER A 98 -4.92 1.75 21.49
N GLY A 99 -3.72 1.80 22.07
CA GLY A 99 -2.65 0.92 21.61
C GLY A 99 -2.94 -0.47 22.16
N VAL A 100 -3.83 -1.21 21.50
CA VAL A 100 -4.06 -2.63 21.73
C VAL A 100 -4.01 -3.29 20.36
N THR A 101 -2.91 -3.96 20.08
CA THR A 101 -2.79 -4.88 18.94
C THR A 101 -3.66 -6.11 19.23
N THR A 102 -4.98 -5.95 19.16
CA THR A 102 -5.86 -7.09 18.89
C THR A 102 -5.66 -7.38 17.42
N ALA A 103 -5.13 -8.56 17.10
CA ALA A 103 -5.00 -8.99 15.72
C ALA A 103 -6.36 -8.92 15.01
N TYR A 104 -6.38 -8.38 13.79
CA TYR A 104 -7.60 -8.32 12.96
C TYR A 104 -8.12 -9.71 12.64
N ASP A 105 -9.42 -9.82 12.38
CA ASP A 105 -10.04 -11.04 11.86
C ASP A 105 -9.34 -11.48 10.56
N PRO A 106 -8.81 -12.72 10.47
CA PRO A 106 -8.20 -13.23 9.25
C PRO A 106 -9.09 -13.15 8.00
N ALA A 107 -10.41 -13.31 8.15
CA ALA A 107 -11.32 -13.19 7.01
C ALA A 107 -11.40 -11.75 6.50
N LEU A 108 -11.41 -10.78 7.41
CA LEU A 108 -11.38 -9.35 7.07
C LEU A 108 -10.06 -8.97 6.38
N VAL A 109 -8.93 -9.48 6.89
CA VAL A 109 -7.61 -9.26 6.28
C VAL A 109 -7.55 -9.85 4.86
N ALA A 110 -8.09 -11.06 4.65
CA ALA A 110 -8.14 -11.68 3.34
C ALA A 110 -8.99 -10.87 2.35
N HIS A 111 -10.18 -10.41 2.77
CA HIS A 111 -11.01 -9.49 1.96
C HIS A 111 -10.27 -8.20 1.61
N GLY A 112 -9.58 -7.61 2.59
CA GLY A 112 -8.75 -6.43 2.40
C GLY A 112 -7.63 -6.64 1.38
N GLN A 113 -6.97 -7.81 1.41
CA GLN A 113 -5.93 -8.16 0.46
C GLN A 113 -6.47 -8.28 -0.97
N GLU A 114 -7.65 -8.87 -1.16
CA GLU A 114 -8.31 -8.97 -2.47
C GLU A 114 -8.62 -7.58 -3.04
N LEU A 115 -9.11 -6.67 -2.20
CA LEU A 115 -9.43 -5.30 -2.60
C LEU A 115 -8.18 -4.42 -2.81
N PHE A 116 -7.09 -4.70 -2.09
CA PHE A 116 -5.85 -3.92 -2.19
C PHE A 116 -5.25 -3.92 -3.61
N VAL A 117 -5.66 -4.85 -4.48
CA VAL A 117 -5.31 -4.85 -5.91
C VAL A 117 -5.54 -3.49 -6.56
N LEU A 118 -6.61 -2.77 -6.17
CA LEU A 118 -6.90 -1.41 -6.66
C LEU A 118 -5.82 -0.38 -6.27
N CYS A 119 -5.15 -0.59 -5.14
CA CYS A 119 -4.13 0.29 -4.60
C CYS A 119 -2.73 0.01 -5.20
N THR A 120 -2.51 -1.22 -5.69
CA THR A 120 -1.19 -1.68 -6.17
C THR A 120 -0.66 -0.91 -7.37
N ALA A 121 -1.54 -0.33 -8.20
CA ALA A 121 -1.16 0.44 -9.37
C ALA A 121 -0.26 1.64 -9.04
N CYS A 122 -0.42 2.21 -7.85
CA CYS A 122 0.38 3.33 -7.37
C CYS A 122 1.31 2.93 -6.23
N HIS A 123 0.83 2.11 -5.29
CA HIS A 123 1.56 1.75 -4.07
C HIS A 123 2.40 0.47 -4.20
N GLY A 124 2.42 -0.16 -5.38
CA GLY A 124 3.14 -1.41 -5.62
C GLY A 124 2.41 -2.63 -5.09
N VAL A 125 2.77 -3.80 -5.63
CA VAL A 125 2.18 -5.10 -5.24
C VAL A 125 2.53 -5.51 -3.80
N ASP A 126 3.67 -5.04 -3.31
CA ASP A 126 4.19 -5.26 -1.97
C ASP A 126 3.92 -4.08 -1.02
N ALA A 127 3.12 -3.11 -1.47
CA ALA A 127 2.79 -1.88 -0.75
C ALA A 127 4.02 -1.01 -0.37
N ARG A 128 5.19 -1.22 -0.99
CA ARG A 128 6.43 -0.45 -0.73
C ARG A 128 6.52 0.86 -1.50
N GLY A 129 5.49 1.18 -2.29
CA GLY A 129 5.44 2.36 -3.14
C GLY A 129 6.16 2.20 -4.46
N ILE A 130 5.96 3.18 -5.34
CA ILE A 130 6.61 3.28 -6.65
C ILE A 130 7.26 4.67 -6.71
N PRO A 131 8.59 4.77 -6.92
CA PRO A 131 9.27 6.06 -6.97
C PRO A 131 8.63 7.04 -7.95
N GLY A 132 8.29 8.24 -7.46
CA GLY A 132 7.63 9.29 -8.26
C GLY A 132 6.13 9.08 -8.50
N LEU A 133 5.51 8.05 -7.92
CA LEU A 133 4.08 7.77 -8.07
C LEU A 133 3.39 7.61 -6.71
N GLY A 134 3.42 6.43 -6.09
CA GLY A 134 2.82 6.17 -4.78
C GLY A 134 3.85 6.00 -3.67
N LYS A 135 3.46 6.34 -2.45
CA LYS A 135 4.30 6.22 -1.25
C LYS A 135 4.36 4.78 -0.74
N ASP A 136 5.43 4.47 -0.02
CA ASP A 136 5.49 3.27 0.82
C ASP A 136 4.34 3.34 1.84
N LEU A 137 3.61 2.24 1.99
CA LEU A 137 2.56 2.08 3.00
C LEU A 137 3.03 1.24 4.18
N VAL A 138 4.04 0.38 4.00
CA VAL A 138 4.56 -0.56 4.99
C VAL A 138 5.44 0.14 6.03
N ALA A 139 6.42 0.93 5.58
CA ALA A 139 7.37 1.63 6.46
C ALA A 139 6.95 3.09 6.74
N SER A 140 5.70 3.45 6.45
CA SER A 140 5.23 4.83 6.50
C SER A 140 4.85 5.27 7.91
N GLU A 141 5.61 6.19 8.48
CA GLU A 141 5.25 6.86 9.74
C GLU A 141 3.85 7.47 9.69
N PHE A 142 3.45 8.05 8.54
CA PHE A 142 2.12 8.62 8.39
C PHE A 142 1.02 7.57 8.56
N VAL A 143 1.16 6.41 7.94
CA VAL A 143 0.15 5.33 8.06
C VAL A 143 0.19 4.74 9.47
N ILE A 144 1.37 4.55 10.05
CA ILE A 144 1.55 3.99 11.39
C ILE A 144 0.99 4.91 12.48
N ALA A 145 1.13 6.22 12.34
CA ALA A 145 0.72 7.19 13.36
C ALA A 145 -0.80 7.43 13.41
N LEU A 146 -1.52 7.19 12.31
CA LEU A 146 -2.98 7.39 12.26
C LEU A 146 -3.72 6.21 12.89
N SER A 147 -4.84 6.51 13.56
CA SER A 147 -5.84 5.49 13.90
C SER A 147 -6.49 4.91 12.63
N ASP A 148 -7.22 3.81 12.76
CA ASP A 148 -7.93 3.22 11.63
C ASP A 148 -9.05 4.14 11.11
N GLU A 149 -9.72 4.87 12.01
CA GLU A 149 -10.75 5.85 11.65
C GLU A 149 -10.15 7.06 10.91
N GLU A 150 -8.99 7.54 11.35
CA GLU A 150 -8.28 8.63 10.69
C GLU A 150 -7.76 8.21 9.32
N LEU A 151 -7.24 6.98 9.21
CA LEU A 151 -6.79 6.42 7.94
C LEU A 151 -7.96 6.16 6.97
N LEU A 152 -9.11 5.70 7.48
CA LEU A 152 -10.34 5.57 6.71
C LEU A 152 -10.76 6.93 6.14
N ALA A 153 -10.84 7.97 6.99
CA ALA A 153 -11.20 9.33 6.54
C ALA A 153 -10.22 9.88 5.50
N PHE A 154 -8.92 9.59 5.68
CA PHE A 154 -7.90 9.93 4.70
C PHE A 154 -8.11 9.22 3.37
N ILE A 155 -8.36 7.90 3.36
CA ILE A 155 -8.60 7.14 2.13
C ILE A 155 -9.91 7.60 1.45
N GLN A 156 -10.96 7.89 2.22
CA GLN A 156 -12.23 8.40 1.68
C GLN A 156 -12.04 9.70 0.90
N THR A 157 -11.20 10.61 1.42
CA THR A 157 -10.99 11.93 0.83
C THR A 157 -9.86 11.94 -0.21
N GLY A 158 -8.85 11.09 -0.03
CA GLY A 158 -7.62 11.14 -0.79
C GLY A 158 -6.76 12.36 -0.44
N ARG A 159 -5.77 12.65 -1.28
CA ARG A 159 -4.93 13.85 -1.19
C ARG A 159 -4.68 14.45 -2.57
N PRO A 160 -5.25 15.63 -2.87
CA PRO A 160 -5.11 16.26 -4.17
C PRO A 160 -3.70 16.79 -4.46
N VAL A 161 -3.41 17.07 -5.74
CA VAL A 161 -2.12 17.63 -6.19
C VAL A 161 -1.79 18.99 -5.58
N TRP A 162 -2.81 19.76 -5.20
CA TRP A 162 -2.65 21.10 -4.62
C TRP A 162 -2.57 21.11 -3.09
N ASP A 163 -2.70 19.94 -2.44
CA ASP A 163 -2.52 19.84 -0.99
C ASP A 163 -1.06 20.15 -0.62
N ALA A 164 -0.85 21.04 0.35
CA ALA A 164 0.49 21.49 0.71
C ALA A 164 1.39 20.37 1.27
N ALA A 165 0.81 19.30 1.79
CA ALA A 165 1.53 18.12 2.28
C ALA A 165 1.62 17.00 1.23
N ASN A 166 1.11 17.21 0.00
CA ASN A 166 1.39 16.34 -1.12
C ASN A 166 2.84 16.55 -1.59
N THR A 167 3.67 15.52 -1.40
CA THR A 167 5.10 15.53 -1.76
C THR A 167 5.41 14.74 -3.03
N THR A 168 4.44 14.02 -3.62
CA THR A 168 4.62 13.31 -4.90
C THR A 168 4.27 14.19 -6.09
N GLY A 169 3.42 15.20 -5.89
CA GLY A 169 2.85 15.99 -6.99
C GLY A 169 1.81 15.21 -7.81
N ILE A 170 1.42 14.02 -7.35
CA ILE A 170 0.41 13.15 -7.95
C ILE A 170 -0.80 13.08 -7.02
N ASP A 171 -1.99 13.15 -7.59
CA ASP A 171 -3.24 12.99 -6.83
C ASP A 171 -3.34 11.56 -6.27
N MET A 172 -3.69 11.44 -4.99
CA MET A 172 -4.26 10.21 -4.47
C MET A 172 -5.78 10.41 -4.46
N PRO A 173 -6.53 9.86 -5.43
CA PRO A 173 -7.95 10.17 -5.55
C PRO A 173 -8.76 9.65 -4.35
N PRO A 174 -9.91 10.26 -4.05
CA PRO A 174 -10.89 9.74 -3.09
C PRO A 174 -11.15 8.25 -3.33
N ARG A 175 -11.09 7.45 -2.26
CA ARG A 175 -11.35 5.99 -2.28
C ARG A 175 -10.50 5.26 -3.34
N GLY A 176 -9.25 5.69 -3.54
CA GLY A 176 -8.35 5.09 -4.53
C GLY A 176 -8.87 5.15 -5.97
N GLY A 177 -9.78 6.10 -6.27
CA GLY A 177 -10.42 6.24 -7.58
C GLY A 177 -11.65 5.37 -7.80
N ASN A 178 -12.10 4.60 -6.79
CA ASN A 178 -13.31 3.79 -6.86
C ASN A 178 -14.42 4.38 -5.96
N PRO A 179 -15.36 5.18 -6.50
CA PRO A 179 -16.44 5.76 -5.70
C PRO A 179 -17.46 4.73 -5.19
N ALA A 180 -17.46 3.50 -5.71
CA ALA A 180 -18.35 2.44 -5.28
C ALA A 180 -17.81 1.64 -4.08
N MET A 181 -16.53 1.82 -3.70
CA MET A 181 -15.92 1.13 -2.56
C MET A 181 -16.57 1.58 -1.25
N THR A 182 -17.06 0.65 -0.43
CA THR A 182 -17.77 0.98 0.81
C THR A 182 -16.79 1.35 1.94
N ASP A 183 -17.31 1.84 3.08
CA ASP A 183 -16.45 2.12 4.23
C ASP A 183 -15.89 0.82 4.83
N ASP A 184 -16.71 -0.24 4.88
CA ASP A 184 -16.30 -1.56 5.35
C ASP A 184 -15.19 -2.16 4.48
N ASP A 185 -15.26 -1.95 3.16
CA ASP A 185 -14.19 -2.36 2.23
C ASP A 185 -12.87 -1.63 2.53
N ILE A 186 -12.92 -0.32 2.83
CA ILE A 186 -11.72 0.44 3.20
C ILE A 186 -11.17 -0.03 4.55
N VAL A 187 -12.04 -0.32 5.52
CA VAL A 187 -11.62 -0.89 6.81
C VAL A 187 -10.93 -2.24 6.61
N ALA A 188 -11.43 -3.09 5.72
CA ALA A 188 -10.78 -4.35 5.38
C ALA A 188 -9.38 -4.12 4.77
N ILE A 189 -9.25 -3.17 3.85
CA ILE A 189 -7.94 -2.78 3.28
C ILE A 189 -6.99 -2.28 4.38
N ILE A 190 -7.48 -1.45 5.31
CA ILE A 190 -6.69 -0.96 6.44
C ILE A 190 -6.22 -2.14 7.30
N ALA A 191 -7.10 -3.07 7.65
CA ALA A 191 -6.75 -4.27 8.39
C ALA A 191 -5.62 -5.04 7.69
N TYR A 192 -5.69 -5.21 6.36
CA TYR A 192 -4.62 -5.81 5.58
C TYR A 192 -3.30 -5.04 5.67
N ILE A 193 -3.30 -3.71 5.45
CA ILE A 193 -2.10 -2.86 5.54
C ILE A 193 -1.44 -2.98 6.92
N ARG A 194 -2.23 -3.03 7.99
CA ARG A 194 -1.72 -3.18 9.37
C ARG A 194 -1.00 -4.50 9.58
N THR A 195 -1.42 -5.58 8.91
CA THR A 195 -0.68 -6.85 8.96
C THR A 195 0.68 -6.77 8.26
N LEU A 196 0.85 -5.89 7.27
CA LEU A 196 2.13 -5.70 6.58
C LEU A 196 3.16 -5.01 7.50
N HIS A 197 2.70 -4.09 8.35
CA HIS A 197 3.55 -3.42 9.34
C HIS A 197 4.12 -4.42 10.34
N ALA A 198 3.26 -5.31 10.84
CA ALA A 198 3.65 -6.34 11.80
C ALA A 198 4.69 -7.34 11.25
N GLN A 199 4.77 -7.50 9.93
CA GLN A 199 5.74 -8.38 9.26
C GLN A 199 7.08 -7.70 8.94
N SER A 200 7.16 -6.37 9.09
CA SER A 200 8.30 -5.55 8.66
C SER A 200 9.24 -5.13 9.79
N GLY A 201 8.91 -5.44 11.04
CA GLY A 201 9.75 -5.26 12.22
C GLY A 201 10.51 -6.54 12.58
#